data_AF-A0A353H5P9-F1
#
_entry.id   AF-A0A353H5P9-F1
#
_cell.length_a   1.000
_cell.length_b   1.000
_cell.length_c   1.000
_cell.angle_alpha   90.00
_cell.angle_beta   90.00
_cell.angle_gamma   90.00
#
_symmetry.space_group_name_H-M   'P 1'
#
loop_
_entity.id
_entity.type
_entity.pdbx_description
1 polymer ?
#
loop_
_entity_poly.entity_id
_entity_poly.type
_entity_poly.pdbx_seq_one_letter_code
_entity_poly.pdbx_strand_id
1 'polypeptide(L)' 'MDMPTMEEVKKADREQVCIWWRFLSSPETDDEVTIMNRIAERFDELGGFTSEISRRIGWGFGNKRRE' A
#
# COMPACT_ATOMS: atom_id res chain seq x y z
N MET A 1 -0.47 1.97 -11.43
CA MET A 1 -1.50 1.63 -10.43
C MET A 1 -2.30 2.89 -10.24
N ASP A 2 -3.61 2.82 -10.40
CA ASP A 2 -4.48 3.99 -10.26
C ASP A 2 -4.75 4.27 -8.77
N MET A 3 -4.99 5.54 -8.44
CA MET A 3 -5.33 5.97 -7.09
C MET A 3 -6.69 5.35 -6.68
N PRO A 4 -6.79 4.68 -5.52
CA PRO A 4 -8.05 4.11 -5.07
C PRO A 4 -9.01 5.20 -4.58
N THR A 5 -10.30 4.88 -4.59
CA THR A 5 -11.33 5.74 -3.99
C THR A 5 -11.30 5.65 -2.46
N MET A 6 -11.84 6.69 -1.80
CA MET A 6 -11.97 6.73 -0.34
C MET A 6 -12.73 5.52 0.24
N GLU A 7 -13.75 5.02 -0.48
CA GLU A 7 -14.53 3.85 -0.06
C GLU A 7 -13.74 2.54 -0.19
N GLU A 8 -12.92 2.41 -1.23
CA GLU A 8 -12.02 1.26 -1.39
C GLU A 8 -10.99 1.23 -0.27
N VAL A 9 -10.41 2.38 0.10
CA VAL A 9 -9.43 2.46 1.20
C VAL A 9 -10.02 2.05 2.55
N LYS A 10 -11.29 2.40 2.82
CA LYS A 10 -11.98 2.01 4.05
C LYS A 10 -12.21 0.50 4.14
N LYS A 11 -12.56 -0.13 3.01
CA LYS A 11 -12.93 -1.55 2.95
C LYS A 11 -11.75 -2.47 2.72
N ALA A 12 -10.62 -1.92 2.26
CA ALA A 12 -9.42 -2.69 2.00
C ALA A 12 -8.88 -3.35 3.26
N ASP A 13 -8.35 -4.55 3.05
CA ASP A 13 -7.60 -5.29 4.03
C ASP A 13 -6.16 -4.78 4.16
N ARG A 14 -5.44 -5.34 5.12
CA ARG A 14 -4.06 -4.96 5.43
C ARG A 14 -3.11 -5.17 4.26
N GLU A 15 -3.32 -6.23 3.46
CA GLU A 15 -2.42 -6.56 2.35
C GLU A 15 -2.59 -5.53 1.23
N GLN A 16 -3.83 -5.21 0.87
CA GLN A 16 -4.13 -4.21 -0.15
C GLN A 16 -3.67 -2.81 0.26
N VAL A 17 -3.86 -2.42 1.52
CA VAL A 17 -3.35 -1.14 2.06
C VAL A 17 -1.82 -1.09 1.98
N CYS A 18 -1.14 -2.18 2.30
CA CYS A 18 0.31 -2.31 2.17
C CYS A 18 0.79 -2.21 0.71
N ILE A 19 0.03 -2.75 -0.25
CA ILE A 19 0.31 -2.64 -1.68
C ILE A 19 0.22 -1.18 -2.11
N TRP A 20 -0.87 -0.49 -1.76
CA TRP A 20 -1.04 0.92 -2.11
C TRP A 20 0.01 1.82 -1.49
N TRP A 21 0.30 1.66 -0.19
CA TRP A 21 1.34 2.39 0.51
C TRP A 21 2.72 2.27 -0.17
N ARG A 22 2.98 1.15 -0.85
CA ARG A 22 4.27 0.88 -1.49
C ARG A 22 4.35 1.31 -2.95
N PHE A 23 3.29 1.08 -3.72
CA PHE A 23 3.33 1.12 -5.19
C PHE A 23 2.53 2.25 -5.81
N LEU A 24 1.73 2.99 -5.03
CA LEU A 24 1.12 4.21 -5.54
C LEU A 24 2.19 5.26 -5.84
N SER A 25 1.96 5.99 -6.93
CA SER A 25 2.70 7.20 -7.24
C SER A 25 2.45 8.27 -6.17
N SER A 26 3.37 9.24 -6.08
CA SER A 26 3.12 10.46 -5.31
C SER A 26 1.84 11.14 -5.80
N PRO A 27 1.07 11.79 -4.92
CA PRO A 27 -0.18 12.44 -5.29
C PRO A 27 0.14 13.74 -6.05
N GLU A 28 -0.67 14.05 -7.06
CA GLU A 28 -0.56 15.27 -7.88
C GLU A 28 -1.63 16.30 -7.52
N THR A 29 -2.69 15.89 -6.79
CA THR A 29 -3.82 16.75 -6.40
C THR A 29 -4.15 16.64 -4.90
N ASP A 30 -4.85 17.65 -4.37
CA ASP A 30 -5.29 17.68 -2.96
C ASP A 30 -6.23 16.51 -2.61
N ASP A 31 -7.04 16.06 -3.56
CA ASP A 31 -7.92 14.89 -3.39
C ASP A 31 -7.12 13.60 -3.23
N GLU A 32 -6.07 13.43 -4.05
CA GLU A 32 -5.16 12.30 -3.95
C GLU A 32 -4.34 12.33 -2.66
N VAL A 33 -3.91 13.52 -2.21
CA VAL A 33 -3.26 13.70 -0.90
C VAL A 33 -4.19 13.21 0.21
N THR A 34 -5.47 13.55 0.14
CA THR A 34 -6.48 13.10 1.12
C THR A 34 -6.62 11.58 1.12
N ILE A 35 -6.62 10.94 -0.04
CA ILE A 35 -6.66 9.48 -0.18
C ILE A 35 -5.39 8.85 0.40
N MET A 36 -4.20 9.37 0.08
CA MET A 36 -2.93 8.85 0.58
C MET A 36 -2.80 8.99 2.10
N ASN A 37 -3.27 10.10 2.67
CA ASN A 37 -3.35 10.27 4.12
C ASN A 37 -4.25 9.19 4.74
N ARG A 38 -5.40 8.89 4.13
CA ARG A 38 -6.26 7.82 4.63
C ARG A 38 -5.60 6.44 4.53
N ILE A 39 -4.85 6.17 3.46
CA ILE A 39 -4.06 4.94 3.32
C ILE A 39 -3.01 4.86 4.44
N ALA A 40 -2.35 5.97 4.78
CA ALA A 40 -1.38 6.05 5.88
C ALA A 40 -2.02 5.70 7.23
N GLU A 41 -3.18 6.29 7.54
CA GLU A 41 -3.93 5.99 8.76
C GLU A 41 -4.32 4.51 8.82
N ARG A 42 -4.86 3.96 7.73
CA ARG A 42 -5.23 2.55 7.64
C ARG A 42 -4.03 1.63 7.77
N PHE A 43 -2.89 2.04 7.23
CA PHE A 43 -1.65 1.29 7.33
C PHE A 43 -1.23 1.15 8.80
N ASP A 44 -1.29 2.24 9.58
CA ASP A 44 -1.00 2.22 11.01
C ASP A 44 -2.06 1.44 11.81
N GLU A 45 -3.35 1.69 11.57
CA GLU A 45 -4.49 1.00 12.20
C GLU A 45 -4.41 -0.53 12.03
N LEU A 46 -3.98 -1.01 10.86
CA LEU A 46 -3.87 -2.43 10.54
C LEU A 46 -2.50 -3.02 10.93
N GLY A 47 -1.59 -2.21 11.47
CA GLY A 47 -0.27 -2.62 11.98
C GLY A 47 0.84 -2.71 10.95
N GLY A 48 0.66 -2.15 9.75
CA GLY A 48 1.67 -2.02 8.71
C GLY A 48 2.18 -3.34 8.12
N PHE A 49 3.42 -3.36 7.60
CA PHE A 49 3.99 -4.56 7.00
C PHE A 49 4.29 -5.66 8.03
N THR A 50 3.99 -6.90 7.68
CA THR A 50 4.54 -8.10 8.35
C THR A 50 5.52 -8.80 7.41
N SER A 51 6.39 -9.66 7.95
CA SER A 51 7.30 -10.48 7.13
C SER A 51 6.56 -11.42 6.16
N GLU A 52 5.28 -11.73 6.42
CA GLU A 52 4.42 -12.50 5.52
C GLU A 52 3.89 -11.63 4.37
N ILE A 53 3.33 -10.46 4.70
CA ILE A 53 2.84 -9.50 3.70
C ILE A 53 3.99 -9.04 2.81
N SER A 54 5.12 -8.65 3.40
CA SER A 54 6.33 -8.30 2.67
C SER A 54 6.78 -9.41 1.72
N ARG A 55 6.66 -10.69 2.08
CA ARG A 55 6.97 -11.80 1.16
C ARG A 55 5.97 -11.87 0.00
N ARG A 56 4.67 -11.77 0.28
CA ARG A 56 3.61 -11.84 -0.74
C ARG A 56 3.71 -10.73 -1.78
N ILE A 57 4.02 -9.51 -1.34
CA ILE A 57 4.17 -8.35 -2.22
C ILE A 57 5.55 -8.26 -2.89
N GLY A 58 6.41 -9.27 -2.72
CA GLY A 58 7.72 -9.34 -3.41
C GLY A 58 8.88 -8.59 -2.74
N TRP A 59 8.78 -8.27 -1.45
CA TRP A 59 9.82 -7.59 -0.66
C TRP A 59 10.67 -8.55 0.18
N GLY A 60 10.15 -9.73 0.50
CA GLY A 60 10.85 -10.76 1.27
C GLY A 60 11.60 -11.74 0.39
N PHE A 61 12.94 -11.70 0.47
CA PHE A 61 13.96 -12.39 -0.33
C PHE A 61 14.31 -11.70 -1.63
N GLY A 62 15.54 -11.18 -1.65
CA GLY A 62 16.19 -10.66 -2.84
C GLY A 62 15.99 -11.61 -4.00
N ASN A 63 15.33 -11.09 -5.04
CA ASN A 63 15.36 -11.67 -6.34
C ASN A 63 16.83 -11.62 -6.79
N LYS A 64 17.60 -12.68 -6.49
CA LYS A 64 18.75 -13.04 -7.31
C LYS A 64 18.14 -13.31 -8.68
N ARG A 65 18.08 -12.26 -9.50
CA ARG A 65 17.94 -12.41 -10.94
C ARG A 65 18.99 -13.43 -11.35
N ARG A 66 18.53 -14.63 -11.72
CA ARG A 66 19.28 -15.43 -12.68
C ARG A 66 19.31 -14.57 -13.93
N GLU A 67 20.52 -14.19 -14.33
CA GLU A 67 21.12 -14.38 -15.65
C GLU A 67 22.55 -13.84 -15.61
#